data_AF-A0A0A6YWB2-F1
#
_entry.id   AF-A0A0A6YWB2-F1
#
_cell.length_a   1.000
_cell.length_b   1.000
_cell.length_c   1.000
_cell.angle_alpha   90.00
_cell.angle_beta   90.00
_cell.angle_gamma   90.00
#
_symmetry.space_group_name_H-M   'P 1'
#
loop_
_entity.id
_entity.type
_entity.pdbx_description
1 polymer ?
#
loop_
_entity_poly.entity_id
_entity_poly.type
_entity_poly.pdbx_seq_one_letter_code
_entity_poly.pdbx_strand_id
1 'polypeptide(L)'
;MMLLLPLLAVFLVKRSHTRTHSLRYFRLAVSDPGPVVPEFISVGYVDSHPITTYDSVTRQKEPKAPWMAENLAPDHWERASHLPENDWL
;
A
#
# COMPACT_ATOMS: atom_id res chain seq x y z
N MET A 1 -13.83 36.82 36.30
CA MET A 1 -13.68 35.36 36.49
C MET A 1 -14.66 34.52 35.65
N MET A 2 -15.82 35.06 35.23
CA MET A 2 -16.87 34.31 34.51
C MET A 2 -16.50 33.86 33.07
N LEU A 3 -15.47 34.43 32.45
CA LEU A 3 -15.05 34.10 31.08
C LEU A 3 -13.85 33.14 30.99
N LEU A 4 -13.16 32.90 32.11
CA LEU A 4 -11.92 32.10 32.11
C LEU A 4 -12.20 30.60 31.96
N LEU A 5 -13.27 30.12 32.59
CA LEU A 5 -13.70 28.71 32.56
C LEU A 5 -14.19 28.24 31.18
N PRO A 6 -15.06 28.96 30.46
CA PRO A 6 -15.46 28.53 29.11
C PRO A 6 -14.30 28.63 28.11
N LEU A 7 -13.40 29.60 28.27
CA LEU A 7 -12.21 29.72 27.43
C LEU A 7 -11.27 28.52 27.65
N LEU A 8 -11.01 28.14 28.90
CA LEU A 8 -10.20 26.96 29.24
C LEU A 8 -10.82 25.66 28.68
N ALA A 9 -12.15 25.53 28.72
CA ALA A 9 -12.85 24.38 28.14
C ALA A 9 -12.62 24.26 26.62
N VAL A 10 -12.61 25.37 25.87
CA VAL A 10 -12.30 25.38 24.43
C VAL A 10 -10.86 24.94 24.16
N PHE A 11 -9.90 25.35 24.99
CA PHE A 11 -8.50 24.92 24.87
C PHE A 11 -8.27 23.44 25.23
N LEU A 12 -9.13 22.86 26.07
CA LEU A 12 -9.07 21.45 26.48
C LEU A 12 -9.71 20.49 25.46
N VAL A 13 -10.48 21.00 24.49
CA VAL A 13 -11.00 20.20 23.38
C VAL A 13 -9.83 19.83 22.47
N LYS A 14 -9.22 18.66 22.70
CA LYS A 14 -8.34 18.04 21.71
C LYS A 14 -9.17 17.70 20.48
N ARG A 15 -8.93 18.43 19.39
CA ARG A 15 -9.51 18.12 18.09
C ARG A 15 -8.81 16.88 17.53
N SER A 16 -9.41 15.72 17.75
CA SER A 16 -8.98 14.48 17.09
C SER A 16 -9.36 14.56 15.62
N HIS A 17 -8.39 14.72 14.73
CA HIS A 17 -8.63 14.52 13.31
C HIS A 17 -8.68 13.02 13.05
N THR A 18 -9.86 12.48 12.77
CA THR A 18 -9.99 11.16 12.15
C THR A 18 -9.50 11.29 10.71
N ARG A 19 -8.29 10.80 10.46
CA ARG A 19 -7.76 10.67 9.11
C ARG A 19 -8.14 9.29 8.58
N THR A 20 -8.83 9.25 7.45
CA THR A 20 -9.02 8.00 6.71
C THR A 20 -7.78 7.74 5.89
N HIS A 21 -7.31 6.50 5.92
CA HIS A 21 -6.22 6.03 5.05
C HIS A 21 -6.82 5.20 3.91
N SER A 22 -6.21 5.27 2.72
CA SER A 22 -6.63 4.47 1.57
C SER A 22 -5.57 3.44 1.21
N LEU A 23 -5.98 2.19 1.00
CA LEU A 23 -5.15 1.15 0.40
C LEU A 23 -5.58 0.98 -1.07
N ARG A 24 -4.66 1.10 -2.01
CA ARG A 24 -4.95 1.02 -3.46
C ARG A 24 -3.98 0.10 -4.17
N TYR A 25 -4.48 -0.70 -5.10
CA TYR A 25 -3.66 -1.54 -5.99
C TYR A 25 -3.92 -1.14 -7.44
N PHE A 26 -2.86 -0.80 -8.16
CA PHE A 26 -2.90 -0.59 -9.59
C PHE A 26 -2.36 -1.83 -10.26
N ARG A 27 -3.13 -2.39 -11.20
CA ARG A 27 -2.81 -3.63 -11.91
C ARG A 27 -2.92 -3.36 -13.40
N LEU A 28 -1.89 -3.75 -14.14
CA LEU A 28 -1.85 -3.64 -15.59
C LEU A 28 -1.51 -5.02 -16.15
N ALA A 29 -2.33 -5.49 -17.07
CA ALA A 29 -2.10 -6.70 -17.85
C ALA A 29 -2.03 -6.33 -19.33
N VAL A 30 -1.05 -6.88 -20.04
CA VAL A 30 -0.79 -6.64 -21.46
C VAL A 30 -0.96 -7.97 -22.18
N SER A 31 -1.89 -8.04 -23.13
CA SER A 31 -2.23 -9.29 -23.83
C SER A 31 -1.18 -9.75 -24.84
N ASP A 32 -0.40 -8.82 -25.39
CA ASP A 32 0.69 -9.11 -26.34
C ASP A 32 1.94 -8.33 -25.89
N PRO A 33 2.65 -8.84 -24.86
CA PRO A 33 3.82 -8.18 -24.34
C PRO A 33 4.99 -8.31 -25.33
N GLY A 34 5.52 -7.17 -25.78
CA GLY A 34 6.79 -7.15 -26.50
C GLY A 34 7.96 -7.60 -25.59
N PRO A 35 9.17 -7.80 -26.15
CA PRO A 35 10.30 -8.41 -25.42
C PRO A 35 10.77 -7.68 -24.15
N VAL A 36 10.37 -6.42 -23.97
CA VAL A 36 10.85 -5.53 -22.89
C VAL A 36 9.71 -5.13 -21.94
N VAL A 37 8.46 -5.49 -22.26
CA VAL A 37 7.28 -5.10 -21.47
C VAL A 37 6.80 -6.31 -20.67
N PRO A 38 6.70 -6.22 -19.34
CA PRO A 38 6.08 -7.29 -18.56
C PRO A 38 4.63 -7.50 -18.99
N GLU A 39 4.23 -8.75 -19.13
CA GLU A 39 2.82 -9.12 -19.33
C GLU A 39 1.93 -8.57 -18.22
N PHE A 40 2.45 -8.49 -17.00
CA PHE A 40 1.69 -8.06 -15.85
C PHE A 40 2.54 -7.32 -14.83
N ILE A 41 1.98 -6.23 -14.31
CA ILE A 41 2.54 -5.51 -13.16
C ILE A 41 1.44 -5.16 -12.15
N SER A 42 1.81 -5.11 -10.88
CA SER A 42 0.94 -4.64 -9.80
C SER A 42 1.70 -3.78 -8.81
N VAL A 43 1.16 -2.62 -8.45
CA VAL A 43 1.75 -1.70 -7.47
C VAL A 43 0.73 -1.37 -6.38
N GLY A 44 1.11 -1.60 -5.12
CA GLY A 44 0.29 -1.27 -3.96
C GLY A 44 0.69 0.06 -3.33
N TYR A 45 -0.31 0.83 -2.87
CA TYR A 45 -0.14 2.13 -2.22
C TYR A 45 -0.94 2.21 -0.92
N VAL A 46 -0.33 2.79 0.10
CA VAL A 46 -1.04 3.35 1.26
C VAL A 46 -1.00 4.87 1.15
N ASP A 47 -2.18 5.47 1.07
CA ASP A 47 -2.37 6.86 0.66
C ASP A 47 -1.67 7.12 -0.68
N SER A 48 -0.62 7.94 -0.69
CA SER A 48 0.17 8.26 -1.89
C SER A 48 1.56 7.61 -1.88
N HIS A 49 1.82 6.71 -0.94
CA HIS A 49 3.13 6.09 -0.76
C HIS A 49 3.10 4.65 -1.29
N PRO A 50 3.99 4.28 -2.24
CA PRO A 50 4.09 2.92 -2.70
C PRO A 50 4.59 2.02 -1.59
N ILE A 51 3.94 0.86 -1.42
CA ILE A 51 4.24 -0.11 -0.37
C ILE A 51 4.70 -1.45 -0.94
N THR A 52 4.26 -1.79 -2.16
CA THR A 52 4.63 -3.05 -2.83
C THR A 52 4.73 -2.86 -4.34
N THR A 53 5.59 -3.66 -4.98
CA THR A 53 5.56 -3.89 -6.44
C THR A 53 5.56 -5.37 -6.74
N TYR A 54 5.04 -5.73 -7.90
CA TYR A 54 5.16 -7.04 -8.53
C TYR A 54 5.27 -6.86 -10.04
N ASP A 55 6.10 -7.65 -10.69
CA ASP A 55 6.17 -7.79 -12.13
C ASP A 55 6.27 -9.28 -12.53
N SER A 56 5.69 -9.64 -13.68
CA SER A 56 5.66 -11.03 -14.14
C SER A 56 6.97 -11.52 -14.75
N VAL A 57 7.94 -10.64 -15.00
CA VAL A 57 9.26 -11.01 -15.52
C VAL A 57 10.10 -11.65 -14.41
N THR A 58 10.17 -11.00 -13.25
CA THR A 58 10.88 -11.50 -12.08
C THR A 58 10.03 -12.46 -11.24
N ARG A 59 8.70 -12.34 -11.34
CA ARG A 59 7.71 -13.06 -10.51
C ARG A 59 7.93 -12.83 -9.00
N GLN A 60 8.52 -11.70 -8.63
CA GLN A 60 8.79 -11.33 -7.24
C GLN A 60 7.83 -10.23 -6.78
N LYS A 61 7.37 -10.34 -5.53
CA LYS A 61 6.67 -9.25 -4.85
C LYS A 61 7.64 -8.60 -3.87
N GLU A 62 7.91 -7.31 -4.06
CA GLU A 62 8.91 -6.60 -3.26
C GLU A 62 8.27 -5.52 -2.38
N PRO A 63 8.77 -5.32 -1.16
CA PRO A 63 8.45 -4.14 -0.37
C PRO A 63 9.05 -2.89 -1.02
N LYS A 64 8.28 -1.80 -1.05
CA LYS A 64 8.76 -0.47 -1.49
C LYS A 64 8.89 0.54 -0.34
N ALA A 65 8.50 0.16 0.86
CA ALA A 65 8.69 0.95 2.07
C ALA A 65 9.43 0.13 3.14
N PRO A 66 10.38 0.72 3.90
CA PRO A 66 11.14 -0.01 4.92
C PRO A 66 10.25 -0.71 5.95
N TRP A 67 9.21 -0.03 6.42
CA TRP A 67 8.26 -0.57 7.38
C TRP A 67 7.47 -1.77 6.84
N MET A 68 7.29 -1.91 5.53
CA MET A 68 6.70 -3.12 4.95
C MET A 68 7.66 -4.30 5.07
N ALA A 69 8.94 -4.08 4.76
CA ALA A 69 9.97 -5.12 4.82
C ALA A 69 10.21 -5.60 6.27
N GLU A 70 10.16 -4.68 7.24
CA GLU A 70 10.45 -4.96 8.65
C GLU A 70 9.30 -5.62 9.42
N ASN A 71 8.04 -5.34 9.04
CA ASN A 71 6.87 -5.74 9.84
C ASN A 71 6.08 -6.93 9.28
N LEU A 72 6.36 -7.37 8.05
CA LEU A 72 5.69 -8.51 7.43
C LEU A 72 6.62 -9.72 7.43
N ALA A 73 6.05 -10.89 7.73
CA ALA A 73 6.79 -12.14 7.75
C ALA A 73 7.37 -12.46 6.35
N PRO A 74 8.55 -13.11 6.25
CA PRO A 74 9.21 -13.39 4.97
C PRO A 74 8.33 -14.11 3.93
N ASP A 75 7.47 -15.02 4.39
CA ASP A 75 6.52 -15.76 3.55
C ASP A 75 5.51 -14.85 2.81
N HIS A 76 5.28 -13.63 3.31
CA HIS A 76 4.43 -12.64 2.64
C HIS A 76 4.97 -12.26 1.26
N TRP A 77 6.29 -12.23 1.12
CA TRP A 77 6.99 -11.78 -0.08
C TRP A 77 7.24 -12.93 -1.05
N GLU A 78 7.51 -14.12 -0.51
CA GLU A 78 7.79 -15.34 -1.28
C GLU A 78 6.55 -15.87 -2.01
N ARG A 79 5.34 -15.68 -1.45
CA ARG A 79 4.08 -16.24 -1.98
C ARG A 79 3.76 -15.90 -3.42
N ALA A 80 4.27 -14.79 -3.94
CA ALA A 80 4.00 -14.36 -5.32
C ALA A 80 4.62 -15.28 -6.38
N SER A 81 5.68 -16.01 -6.01
CA SER A 81 6.33 -16.99 -6.89
C SER A 81 5.50 -18.26 -7.13
N HIS A 82 4.49 -18.52 -6.29
CA HIS A 82 3.69 -19.74 -6.30
C HIS A 82 2.24 -19.53 -6.78
N LEU A 83 1.85 -18.30 -7.11
CA LEU A 83 0.52 -18.01 -7.62
C LEU A 83 0.40 -18.50 -9.07
N PRO A 84 -0.58 -19.39 -9.37
CA PRO A 84 -0.79 -19.83 -10.74
C PRO A 84 -1.23 -18.66 -11.62
N GLU A 85 -0.76 -18.67 -12.87
CA GLU A 85 -0.98 -17.65 -13.91
C GLU A 85 -2.47 -17.28 -14.14
N ASN A 86 -3.39 -18.13 -13.69
CA ASN A 86 -4.83 -17.96 -13.89
C ASN A 86 -5.55 -17.23 -12.73
N ASP A 87 -4.88 -16.98 -11.59
CA ASP A 87 -5.46 -16.23 -10.46
C ASP A 87 -5.25 -14.70 -10.58
N TRP A 88 -4.66 -14.24 -11.69
CA TRP A 88 -4.38 -12.82 -11.92
C TRP A 88 -5.56 -12.01 -12.48
N LEU A 89 -6.65 -12.69 -12.90
CA LEU A 89 -7.88 -12.10 -13.47
C LEU A 89 -9.05 -12.11 -12.48
#